data_AF-A0A5J6I2U9-F1
#
_entry.id   AF-A0A5J6I2U9-F1
#
_cell.length_a   1.000
_cell.length_b   1.000
_cell.length_c   1.000
_cell.angle_alpha   90.00
_cell.angle_beta   90.00
_cell.angle_gamma   90.00
#
_symmetry.space_group_name_H-M   'P 1'
#
loop_
_entity.id
_entity.type
_entity.pdbx_description
1 polymer ?
#
loop_
_entity_poly.entity_id
_entity_poly.type
_entity_poly.pdbx_seq_one_letter_code
_entity_poly.pdbx_strand_id
1 'polypeptide(L)' 'MTPAADRTPASPECTLAAHPGYQDLHTDCRQTCDLPLPFALGILLQPRCGCPCHPYGSGSRGTPTPPAR' A
#
# COMPACT_ATOMS: atom_id res chain seq x y z
N MET A 1 11.06 18.92 11.95
CA MET A 1 11.29 17.90 10.91
C MET A 1 10.12 16.93 10.99
N THR A 2 9.19 16.98 10.04
CA THR A 2 8.03 16.07 10.05
C THR A 2 8.53 14.64 9.81
N PRO A 3 8.05 13.62 10.54
CA PRO A 3 8.29 12.25 10.12
C PRO A 3 7.77 12.07 8.69
N ALA A 4 8.50 11.35 7.84
CA ALA A 4 7.94 10.87 6.59
C ALA A 4 6.77 9.96 6.97
N ALA A 5 5.54 10.46 6.80
CA ALA A 5 4.34 9.76 7.23
C ALA A 5 4.32 8.36 6.62
N ASP A 6 4.02 7.35 7.44
CA ASP A 6 4.23 5.94 7.12
C ASP A 6 3.67 5.58 5.75
N ARG A 7 4.58 5.54 4.77
CA ARG A 7 4.29 5.22 3.39
C ARG A 7 4.76 3.80 3.21
N THR A 8 3.80 2.90 3.11
CA THR A 8 3.99 1.52 2.71
C THR A 8 5.00 1.48 1.55
N PRO A 9 6.07 0.67 1.61
CA PRO A 9 7.08 0.66 0.56
C PRO A 9 6.46 0.23 -0.77
N ALA A 10 7.08 0.64 -1.87
CA ALA A 10 6.81 0.00 -3.15
C ALA A 10 7.31 -1.45 -3.11
N SER A 11 6.64 -2.33 -3.85
CA SER A 11 7.12 -3.69 -4.07
C SER A 11 8.46 -3.68 -4.84
N PRO A 12 9.27 -4.74 -4.83
CA PRO A 12 10.56 -4.72 -5.51
C PRO A 12 10.41 -4.54 -7.03
N GLU A 13 9.35 -5.09 -7.63
CA GLU A 13 9.07 -4.95 -9.06
C GLU A 13 8.73 -3.50 -9.41
N CYS A 14 7.88 -2.84 -8.61
CA CYS A 14 7.56 -1.41 -8.78
C CYS A 14 8.72 -0.47 -8.43
N THR A 15 9.61 -0.88 -7.54
CA THR A 15 10.83 -0.13 -7.19
C THR A 15 11.81 -0.12 -8.37
N LEU A 16 12.02 -1.29 -8.99
CA LEU A 16 12.82 -1.40 -10.21
C LEU A 16 12.15 -0.67 -11.39
N ALA A 17 10.84 -0.83 -11.60
CA ALA A 17 10.13 -0.20 -12.72
C ALA A 17 10.10 1.35 -12.70
N ALA A 18 10.42 1.98 -11.57
CA ALA A 18 10.67 3.42 -11.50
C ALA A 18 12.00 3.85 -12.18
N HIS A 19 12.87 2.89 -12.53
CA HIS A 19 14.16 3.12 -13.17
C HIS A 19 14.04 2.93 -14.70
N PRO A 20 14.71 3.75 -15.53
CA PRO A 20 14.72 3.56 -16.98
C PRO A 20 15.28 2.19 -17.39
N GLY A 21 14.55 1.45 -18.21
CA GLY A 21 14.94 0.12 -18.72
C GLY A 21 14.31 -1.07 -18.01
N TYR A 22 13.44 -0.83 -17.01
CA TYR A 22 12.77 -1.86 -16.20
C TYR A 22 11.25 -1.69 -16.13
N GLN A 23 10.66 -0.83 -16.97
CA GLN A 23 9.24 -0.45 -16.87
C GLN A 23 8.27 -1.62 -17.10
N ASP A 24 8.71 -2.66 -17.80
CA ASP A 24 8.00 -3.92 -18.00
C ASP A 24 7.74 -4.66 -16.68
N LEU A 25 8.68 -4.61 -15.72
CA LEU A 25 8.53 -5.25 -14.40
C LEU A 25 7.33 -4.72 -13.61
N HIS A 26 6.82 -3.53 -13.93
CA HIS A 26 5.59 -3.02 -13.31
C HIS A 26 4.41 -3.96 -13.54
N THR A 27 4.38 -4.69 -14.66
CA THR A 27 3.29 -5.60 -15.03
C THR A 27 3.27 -6.91 -14.25
N ASP A 28 4.38 -7.30 -13.60
CA ASP A 28 4.44 -8.48 -12.72
C ASP A 28 4.22 -8.15 -11.23
N CYS A 29 3.88 -6.90 -10.90
CA CYS A 29 3.54 -6.52 -9.53
C CYS A 29 2.25 -7.19 -9.07
N ARG A 30 2.38 -8.25 -8.26
CA ARG A 30 1.26 -9.01 -7.67
C ARG A 30 0.87 -8.51 -6.27
N GLN A 31 1.58 -7.52 -5.73
CA GLN A 31 1.36 -6.97 -4.39
C GLN A 31 0.22 -5.92 -4.40
N THR A 32 -0.94 -6.27 -4.93
CA THR A 32 -2.08 -5.36 -5.15
C THR A 32 -3.04 -5.28 -3.96
N CYS A 33 -2.94 -6.21 -3.01
CA CYS A 33 -3.77 -6.28 -1.80
C CYS A 33 -2.93 -6.65 -0.57
N ASP A 34 -3.44 -6.30 0.61
CA ASP A 34 -2.79 -6.59 1.89
C ASP A 34 -3.07 -8.03 2.32
N LEU A 35 -2.02 -8.81 2.56
CA LEU A 35 -2.12 -10.20 3.00
C LEU A 35 -2.04 -10.25 4.54
N PRO A 36 -3.11 -10.61 5.26
CA PRO A 36 -3.08 -10.72 6.72
C PRO A 36 -2.23 -11.91 7.15
N LEU A 37 -1.57 -11.78 8.31
CA LEU A 37 -0.83 -12.89 8.92
C LEU A 37 -1.82 -13.86 9.60
N PRO A 38 -1.86 -15.16 9.21
CA PRO A 38 -2.76 -16.11 9.84
C PRO A 38 -2.58 -16.18 11.36
N PHE A 39 -3.69 -16.30 12.08
CA PHE A 39 -3.76 -16.35 13.55
C PHE A 39 -3.30 -15.07 14.30
N ALA A 40 -2.91 -14.01 13.60
CA ALA A 40 -2.57 -12.71 14.20
C ALA A 40 -3.59 -11.62 13.81
N LEU A 41 -4.16 -10.93 14.79
CA LEU A 41 -5.09 -9.82 14.55
C LEU A 41 -4.34 -8.53 14.24
N GLY A 42 -4.67 -7.87 13.13
CA GLY A 42 -4.12 -6.57 12.74
C GLY A 42 -2.68 -6.58 12.20
N ILE A 43 -2.03 -7.74 12.11
CA ILE A 43 -0.69 -7.88 11.52
C ILE A 43 -0.81 -8.35 10.07
N LEU A 44 -0.06 -7.72 9.16
CA LEU A 44 0.07 -8.13 7.77
C LEU A 44 1.31 -9.02 7.61
N LEU A 45 1.14 -10.15 6.92
CA LEU A 45 2.25 -10.97 6.44
C LEU A 45 3.00 -10.27 5.30
N GLN A 46 2.24 -9.59 4.43
CA GLN A 46 2.77 -8.76 3.36
C GLN A 46 1.80 -7.59 3.12
N PRO A 47 2.23 -6.33 3.21
CA PRO A 47 1.40 -5.21 2.77
C PRO A 47 1.30 -5.18 1.24
N ARG A 48 0.31 -4.46 0.71
CA ARG A 48 0.32 -4.09 -0.72
C ARG A 48 1.46 -3.12 -1.04
N CYS A 49 1.79 -3.00 -2.32
CA CYS A 49 2.65 -1.96 -2.84
C CYS A 49 2.07 -0.57 -2.53
N GLY A 50 2.84 0.29 -1.86
CA GLY A 50 2.48 1.72 -1.69
C GLY A 50 2.77 2.59 -2.92
N CYS A 51 3.01 1.97 -4.08
CA CYS A 51 3.14 2.66 -5.35
C CYS A 51 1.81 3.29 -5.80
N PRO A 52 1.82 4.48 -6.44
CA PRO A 52 0.60 5.21 -6.78
C PRO A 52 -0.31 4.47 -7.80
N CYS A 53 0.24 3.51 -8.54
CA CYS A 53 -0.48 2.66 -9.49
C CYS A 53 -1.40 1.62 -8.82
N HIS A 54 -1.20 1.35 -7.53
CA HIS A 54 -2.05 0.45 -6.73
C HIS A 54 -2.64 1.26 -5.56
N PRO A 55 -3.51 2.25 -5.86
CA PRO A 55 -4.02 3.15 -4.84
C PRO A 55 -4.79 2.36 -3.77
N TYR A 56 -4.59 2.74 -2.51
CA TYR A 56 -5.39 2.24 -1.40
C TYR A 56 -6.87 2.51 -1.70
N GLY A 57 -7.62 1.47 -2.04
CA GLY A 57 -9.03 1.58 -2.45
C GLY A 57 -9.82 2.37 -1.42
N SER A 58 -10.59 3.35 -1.87
CA SER A 58 -11.19 4.40 -1.02
C SER A 58 -12.37 3.93 -0.15
N GLY A 59 -12.40 2.64 0.19
CA GLY A 59 -13.31 2.02 1.16
C GLY A 59 -13.05 2.55 2.57
N SER A 60 -13.72 3.66 2.90
CA SER A 60 -13.95 4.14 4.26
C SER A 60 -12.73 4.17 5.20
N ARG A 61 -11.88 5.19 5.05
CA ARG A 61 -11.55 5.97 6.25
C ARG A 61 -12.86 6.59 6.72
N GLY A 62 -13.49 6.01 7.74
CA GLY A 62 -14.66 6.61 8.35
C GLY A 62 -14.27 7.95 8.95
N THR A 63 -14.70 9.05 8.33
CA THR A 63 -14.67 10.36 8.99
C THR A 63 -15.49 10.23 10.27
N PRO A 64 -14.95 10.55 11.46
CA PRO A 64 -15.74 10.50 12.68
C PRO A 64 -16.81 11.59 12.61
N THR A 65 -18.04 11.19 12.28
CA THR A 65 -19.20 12.09 12.34
C THR A 65 -19.31 12.61 13.76
N PRO A 66 -19.20 13.93 13.99
CA PRO A 66 -19.38 14.49 15.33
C PRO A 66 -20.81 14.20 15.78
N PRO A 67 -21.05 13.88 17.08
CA PRO A 67 -22.39 13.63 17.58
C PRO A 67 -23.28 14.86 17.35
N ALA A 68 -24.52 14.61 16.95
CA ALA A 68 -25.54 15.65 16.92
C ALA A 68 -25.76 16.22 18.34
N ARG A 69 -26.07 17.52 18.40
CA ARG A 69 -26.37 18.26 19.64
C ARG A 69 -27.82 18.10 20.06
#